data_AF-A0A8R7U0E9-F1
#
_entry.id   AF-A0A8R7U0E9-F1
#
_cell.length_a   1.000
_cell.length_b   1.000
_cell.length_c   1.000
_cell.angle_alpha   90.00
_cell.angle_beta   90.00
_cell.angle_gamma   90.00
#
_symmetry.space_group_name_H-M   'P 1'
#
loop_
_entity.id
_entity.type
_entity.pdbx_description
1 polymer ?
#
loop_
_entity_poly.entity_id
_entity_poly.type
_entity_poly.pdbx_seq_one_letter_code
_entity_poly.pdbx_strand_id
1 'polypeptide(L)'
;MAPAHAPGGGDDVTVAECPICMEELVDNNNRGLVTRLPGCLHSFHESCIAQWFCRAATCPCCRRDMPTYSMCTYPLPSYYPERVITIALPIPRRPQQ
;
A
#
# COMPACT_ATOMS: atom_id res chain seq x y z
N MET A 1 21.05 -29.71 35.90
CA MET A 1 22.05 -29.04 35.03
C MET A 1 21.40 -28.88 33.66
N ALA A 2 21.12 -27.64 33.25
CA ALA A 2 20.56 -27.29 31.94
C ALA A 2 21.69 -27.03 30.94
N PRO A 3 21.39 -27.00 29.64
CA PRO A 3 21.88 -25.89 28.84
C PRO A 3 20.72 -25.03 28.31
N ALA A 4 20.88 -23.74 28.55
CA ALA A 4 20.03 -22.65 28.11
C ALA A 4 20.11 -22.48 26.59
N HIS A 5 18.96 -22.44 25.92
CA HIS A 5 18.86 -21.93 24.56
C HIS A 5 18.91 -20.40 24.65
N ALA A 6 20.05 -19.81 24.25
CA ALA A 6 20.21 -18.37 24.21
C ALA A 6 19.33 -17.77 23.10
N PRO A 7 18.58 -16.68 23.34
CA PRO A 7 18.01 -15.90 22.26
C PRO A 7 19.13 -15.05 21.64
N GLY A 8 19.50 -15.37 20.39
CA GLY A 8 20.35 -14.51 19.58
C GLY A 8 19.63 -13.20 19.31
N GLY A 9 20.10 -12.12 19.94
CA GLY A 9 19.74 -10.75 19.57
C GLY A 9 20.42 -10.41 18.25
N GLY A 10 19.71 -10.63 17.15
CA GLY A 10 19.99 -9.98 15.87
C GLY A 10 19.09 -8.76 15.79
N ASP A 11 19.69 -7.60 15.57
CA ASP A 11 19.03 -6.40 15.08
C ASP A 11 18.24 -6.73 13.80
N ASP A 12 16.99 -7.11 13.99
CA ASP A 12 16.00 -7.27 12.93
C ASP A 12 15.71 -5.88 12.35
N VAL A 13 16.57 -5.44 11.44
CA VAL A 13 16.24 -4.38 10.50
C VAL A 13 15.14 -4.96 9.64
N THR A 14 13.88 -4.78 10.06
CA THR A 14 12.71 -5.17 9.28
C THR A 14 12.67 -4.30 8.04
N VAL A 15 13.32 -4.74 6.97
CA VAL A 15 13.18 -4.12 5.66
C VAL A 15 11.72 -4.29 5.26
N ALA A 16 11.04 -3.18 4.98
CA ALA A 16 9.65 -3.26 4.56
C ALA A 16 9.58 -4.01 3.23
N GLU A 17 8.80 -5.08 3.16
CA GLU A 17 8.62 -5.91 1.97
C GLU A 17 7.24 -5.71 1.34
N CYS A 18 7.17 -5.84 0.01
CA CYS A 18 5.93 -5.65 -0.72
C CYS A 18 5.09 -6.92 -0.59
N PRO A 19 3.90 -6.88 0.03
CA PRO A 19 3.09 -8.08 0.27
C PRO A 19 2.46 -8.66 -1.01
N ILE A 20 2.61 -7.98 -2.16
CA ILE A 20 2.11 -8.45 -3.45
C ILE A 20 3.15 -9.33 -4.16
N CYS A 21 4.43 -8.94 -4.15
CA CYS A 21 5.51 -9.66 -4.83
C CYS A 21 6.53 -10.30 -3.87
N MET A 22 6.42 -10.04 -2.56
CA MET A 22 7.34 -10.52 -1.52
C MET A 22 8.80 -10.06 -1.72
N GLU A 23 9.00 -8.96 -2.45
CA GLU A 23 10.32 -8.33 -2.67
C GLU A 23 10.46 -7.08 -1.79
N GLU A 24 11.70 -6.67 -1.50
CA GLU A 24 12.00 -5.48 -0.69
C GLU A 24 11.41 -4.19 -1.30
N LEU A 25 10.81 -3.35 -0.45
CA LEU A 25 10.31 -2.02 -0.81
C LEU A 25 11.46 -1.02 -0.87
N VAL A 26 12.24 -1.09 -1.93
CA VAL A 26 13.34 -0.17 -2.22
C VAL A 26 12.92 0.78 -3.35
N ASP A 27 13.09 2.09 -3.12
CA ASP A 27 12.94 3.09 -4.17
C ASP A 27 13.99 2.84 -5.26
N ASN A 28 13.56 2.79 -6.53
CA ASN A 28 14.38 2.42 -7.69
C ASN A 28 14.65 0.90 -7.87
N ASN A 29 13.77 0.03 -7.36
CA ASN A 29 13.74 -1.35 -7.81
C ASN A 29 13.12 -1.46 -9.22
N ASN A 30 13.33 -2.59 -9.90
CA ASN A 30 12.77 -2.93 -11.21
C ASN A 30 11.22 -2.88 -11.25
N ARG A 31 10.56 -2.85 -10.07
CA ARG A 31 9.11 -2.74 -9.87
C ARG A 31 8.60 -1.28 -9.78
N GLY A 32 9.49 -0.29 -9.80
CA GLY A 32 9.16 1.13 -9.66
C GLY A 32 9.34 1.66 -8.24
N LEU A 33 8.79 2.86 -7.98
CA LEU A 33 8.87 3.53 -6.69
C LEU A 33 7.98 2.85 -5.64
N VAL A 34 8.29 3.08 -4.37
CA VAL A 34 7.44 2.66 -3.26
C VAL A 34 6.35 3.71 -3.05
N THR A 35 5.10 3.29 -3.21
CA THR A 35 3.94 4.15 -2.96
C THR A 35 3.18 3.69 -1.73
N ARG A 36 2.66 4.66 -0.99
CA ARG A 36 1.90 4.41 0.24
C ARG A 36 0.46 4.84 0.07
N LEU A 37 -0.47 3.93 0.32
CA LEU A 37 -1.89 4.20 0.08
C LEU A 37 -2.45 5.26 1.04
N PRO A 38 -3.12 6.30 0.54
CA PRO A 38 -3.78 7.28 1.40
C PRO A 38 -4.95 6.64 2.16
N GLY A 39 -4.97 6.75 3.49
CA GLY A 39 -6.07 6.27 4.34
C GLY A 39 -5.81 4.96 5.09
N CYS A 40 -4.92 4.10 4.61
CA CYS A 40 -4.46 2.93 5.36
C CYS A 40 -2.94 2.87 5.57
N LEU A 41 -2.18 3.73 4.88
CA LEU A 41 -0.73 3.89 5.02
C LEU A 41 0.09 2.61 4.76
N HIS A 42 -0.47 1.64 4.04
CA HIS A 42 0.28 0.46 3.59
C HIS A 42 1.12 0.79 2.36
N SER A 43 2.36 0.28 2.35
CA SER A 43 3.36 0.52 1.31
C SER A 43 3.42 -0.65 0.33
N PHE A 44 3.53 -0.33 -0.96
CA PHE A 44 3.62 -1.29 -2.06
C PHE A 44 4.46 -0.68 -3.19
N HIS A 45 5.01 -1.49 -4.08
CA HIS A 45 5.55 -0.94 -5.33
C HIS A 45 4.41 -0.39 -6.19
N GLU A 46 4.64 0.74 -6.84
CA GLU A 46 3.67 1.40 -7.71
C GLU A 46 3.11 0.44 -8.78
N SER A 47 3.97 -0.34 -9.44
CA SER A 47 3.53 -1.32 -10.45
C SER A 47 2.71 -2.48 -9.87
N CYS A 48 3.00 -2.89 -8.64
CA CYS A 48 2.31 -3.98 -7.97
C CYS A 48 0.90 -3.56 -7.57
N ILE A 49 0.78 -2.40 -6.92
CA ILE A 49 -0.51 -1.90 -6.48
C ILE A 49 -1.38 -1.41 -7.63
N ALA A 50 -0.78 -0.86 -8.69
CA ALA A 50 -1.51 -0.50 -9.92
C ALA A 50 -2.16 -1.73 -10.57
N GLN A 51 -1.43 -2.84 -10.72
CA GLN A 51 -2.00 -4.09 -11.25
C GLN A 51 -3.09 -4.67 -10.35
N TRP A 52 -2.94 -4.54 -9.03
CA TRP A 52 -3.98 -4.95 -8.09
C TRP A 52 -5.25 -4.12 -8.28
N PHE A 53 -5.12 -2.80 -8.37
CA PHE A 53 -6.24 -1.90 -8.59
C PHE A 53 -6.94 -2.07 -9.94
N CYS A 54 -6.25 -2.64 -10.95
CA CYS A 54 -6.91 -3.08 -12.17
C CYS A 54 -7.97 -4.19 -11.94
N ARG A 55 -7.87 -4.93 -10.84
CA ARG A 55 -8.78 -6.02 -10.47
C ARG A 55 -9.73 -5.63 -9.33
N ALA A 56 -9.23 -4.94 -8.31
CA ALA A 56 -10.01 -4.57 -7.14
C ALA A 56 -9.50 -3.27 -6.53
N ALA A 57 -10.36 -2.26 -6.37
CA ALA A 57 -10.06 -0.96 -5.74
C ALA A 57 -9.99 -1.02 -4.20
N THR A 58 -9.39 -2.07 -3.65
CA THR A 58 -9.27 -2.29 -2.20
C THR A 58 -7.82 -2.56 -1.81
N CYS A 59 -7.42 -2.15 -0.61
CA CYS A 59 -6.07 -2.42 -0.11
C CYS A 59 -5.86 -3.95 0.11
N PRO A 60 -4.78 -4.56 -0.41
CA PRO A 60 -4.49 -5.98 -0.19
C PRO A 60 -4.31 -6.37 1.29
N CYS A 61 -3.76 -5.45 2.10
CA CYS A 61 -3.46 -5.74 3.51
C CYS A 61 -4.69 -5.61 4.41
N CYS A 62 -5.43 -4.52 4.29
CA CYS A 62 -6.51 -4.19 5.23
C CYS A 62 -7.90 -4.17 4.62
N ARG A 63 -8.03 -4.53 3.33
CA ARG A 63 -9.30 -4.59 2.58
C ARG A 63 -10.12 -3.30 2.60
N ARG A 64 -9.47 -2.17 2.89
CA ARG A 64 -10.11 -0.85 2.88
C ARG A 64 -10.32 -0.40 1.43
N ASP A 65 -11.53 0.02 1.11
CA ASP A 65 -11.85 0.62 -0.19
C ASP A 65 -11.07 1.91 -0.42
N MET A 66 -10.55 2.06 -1.63
CA MET A 66 -9.77 3.22 -2.09
C MET A 66 -10.59 3.99 -3.13
N PRO A 67 -11.50 4.88 -2.71
CA PRO A 67 -12.49 5.51 -3.60
C PRO A 67 -11.88 6.46 -4.65
N THR A 68 -10.61 6.82 -4.52
CA THR A 68 -9.94 7.79 -5.40
C THR A 68 -9.09 7.17 -6.51
N TYR A 69 -8.95 5.82 -6.57
CA TYR A 69 -8.03 5.17 -7.52
C TYR A 69 -8.71 4.20 -8.50
N SER A 70 -9.99 4.42 -8.79
CA SER A 70 -10.67 3.73 -9.88
C SER A 70 -10.13 4.27 -11.21
N MET A 71 -9.12 3.67 -11.83
CA MET A 71 -8.88 3.77 -13.27
C MET A 71 -8.06 2.59 -13.79
N CYS A 72 -8.74 1.55 -14.30
CA CYS A 72 -8.16 0.52 -15.18
C CYS A 72 -7.83 1.08 -16.58
N THR A 73 -7.29 2.28 -16.64
CA THR A 73 -6.89 2.97 -17.88
C THR A 73 -5.63 3.77 -17.59
N TYR A 74 -4.49 3.10 -17.47
CA TYR A 74 -3.19 3.77 -17.60
C TYR A 74 -2.67 3.56 -19.03
N PRO A 75 -3.04 4.47 -19.94
CA PRO A 75 -2.05 5.32 -20.59
C PRO A 75 -2.04 6.69 -19.89
N LEU A 76 -0.88 7.08 -19.35
CA LEU A 76 -0.67 8.40 -18.75
C LEU A 76 -0.97 9.53 -19.76
N PRO A 77 -1.83 10.52 -19.46
CA PRO A 77 -1.45 11.91 -19.67
C PRO A 77 -0.49 12.25 -18.54
N SER A 78 0.76 12.46 -18.91
CA SER A 78 1.81 13.07 -18.10
C SER A 78 1.24 14.10 -17.12
N TYR A 79 1.63 13.98 -15.85
CA TYR A 79 1.78 15.15 -14.98
C TYR A 79 0.48 15.91 -14.69
N TYR A 80 -0.22 15.49 -13.62
CA TYR A 80 -1.40 16.16 -13.07
C TYR A 80 -1.17 17.67 -12.87
N PRO A 81 -2.06 18.54 -13.39
CA PRO A 81 -2.21 19.87 -12.83
C PRO A 81 -3.70 20.09 -12.50
N GLU A 82 -4.05 19.96 -11.22
CA GLU A 82 -5.08 20.74 -10.54
C GLU A 82 -6.46 20.86 -11.25
N ARG A 83 -7.51 20.15 -10.77
CA ARG A 83 -8.82 20.74 -10.35
C ARG A 83 -10.03 19.78 -10.35
N VAL A 84 -10.75 19.88 -9.23
CA VAL A 84 -12.18 19.64 -8.94
C VAL A 84 -12.72 18.21 -8.87
N ILE A 85 -12.97 17.73 -7.63
CA ILE A 85 -14.11 16.87 -7.33
C ILE A 85 -14.85 17.49 -6.15
N THR A 86 -16.04 18.01 -6.43
CA THR A 86 -17.00 18.50 -5.45
C THR A 86 -17.88 17.36 -4.92
N ILE A 87 -18.02 17.33 -3.58
CA ILE A 87 -19.14 16.83 -2.74
C ILE A 87 -19.25 15.28 -2.63
N ALA A 88 -19.15 14.66 -1.45
CA ALA A 88 -20.16 14.73 -0.39
C ALA A 88 -19.62 14.54 1.04
N LEU A 89 -20.37 15.14 1.97
CA LEU A 89 -20.16 15.34 3.39
C LEU A 89 -19.82 14.07 4.21
N PRO A 90 -19.19 14.22 5.39
CA PRO A 90 -18.75 13.11 6.24
C PRO A 90 -19.92 12.26 6.75
N ILE A 91 -19.86 10.95 6.48
CA ILE A 91 -20.77 9.97 7.08
C ILE A 91 -20.36 9.77 8.56
N PRO A 92 -21.24 10.00 9.55
CA PRO A 92 -20.90 9.80 10.96
C PRO A 92 -20.64 8.32 11.27
N ARG A 93 -19.62 8.08 12.09
CA ARG A 93 -19.06 6.78 12.44
C ARG A 93 -20.06 5.99 13.30
N ARG A 94 -20.34 4.73 12.95
CA ARG A 94 -21.00 3.77 13.85
C ARG A 94 -19.95 3.25 14.86
N PRO A 95 -20.25 3.16 16.17
CA PRO A 95 -19.35 2.52 17.12
C PRO A 95 -19.33 1.00 16.91
N GLN A 96 -18.12 0.45 16.92
CA GLN A 96 -17.76 -0.95 16.81
C GLN A 96 -18.29 -1.74 18.04
N GLN A 97 -18.99 -2.85 17.80
CA GLN A 97 -19.17 -3.94 18.77
C GLN A 97 -17.92 -4.82 18.75
#